data_AF-A0A7J3SL79-F1
#
_entry.id   AF-A0A7J3SL79-F1
#
_cell.length_a   1.000
_cell.length_b   1.000
_cell.length_c   1.000
_cell.angle_alpha   90.00
_cell.angle_beta   90.00
_cell.angle_gamma   90.00
#
_symmetry.space_group_name_H-M   'P 1'
#
loop_
_entity.id
_entity.type
_entity.pdbx_description
1 polymer ?
#
loop_
_entity_poly.entity_id
_entity_poly.type
_entity_poly.pdbx_seq_one_letter_code
_entity_poly.pdbx_strand_id
1 'polypeptide(L)'
;MRANIKRIARLLREAARELEGMGNPREAGLYRRAENIDEWVEEGFSPEMARKWIERGFKLKDAIKWFDAGIRDPKEAEKWLDFGFSFLDAEDWFDFGFTPEEAESWREEAGIFDPEEAWNWKFIGVNPEEANQWLEAGFSREEAEKWIERGINDPEKAKRRDKGETSTKTSSRCYSLRRRYFRR
;
A
#
# COMPACT_ATOMS: atom_id res chain seq x y z
N MET A 1 -17.05 -35.89 5.92
CA MET A 1 -15.74 -35.20 6.11
C MET A 1 -15.71 -34.36 7.39
N ARG A 2 -16.62 -33.39 7.58
CA ARG A 2 -16.70 -32.53 8.79
C ARG A 2 -16.77 -33.29 10.14
N ALA A 3 -17.48 -34.41 10.21
CA ALA A 3 -17.62 -35.21 11.44
C ALA A 3 -16.31 -35.91 11.89
N ASN A 4 -15.47 -36.32 10.94
CA ASN A 4 -14.18 -36.95 11.26
C ASN A 4 -13.18 -35.93 11.81
N ILE A 5 -13.21 -34.70 11.28
CA ILE A 5 -12.36 -33.60 11.74
C ILE A 5 -12.71 -33.24 13.20
N LYS A 6 -14.00 -33.09 13.52
CA LYS A 6 -14.46 -32.84 14.91
C LYS A 6 -14.05 -33.95 15.89
N ARG A 7 -14.01 -35.21 15.44
CA ARG A 7 -13.57 -36.34 16.26
C ARG A 7 -12.06 -36.29 16.51
N ILE A 8 -11.26 -35.97 15.49
CA ILE A 8 -9.80 -35.82 15.59
C ILE A 8 -9.46 -34.65 16.51
N ALA A 9 -10.09 -33.49 16.33
CA ALA A 9 -9.95 -32.32 17.20
C ALA A 9 -10.18 -32.60 18.69
N ARG A 10 -11.25 -33.34 18.99
CA ARG A 10 -11.54 -33.77 20.37
C ARG A 10 -10.43 -34.65 20.94
N LEU A 11 -9.92 -35.60 20.15
CA LEU A 11 -8.83 -36.48 20.57
C LEU A 11 -7.52 -35.72 20.79
N LEU A 12 -7.24 -34.69 19.98
CA LEU A 12 -6.05 -33.83 20.18
C LEU A 12 -6.15 -33.00 21.47
N ARG A 13 -7.36 -32.53 21.85
CA ARG A 13 -7.60 -31.85 23.14
C ARG A 13 -7.39 -32.76 24.35
N GLU A 14 -7.87 -34.00 24.25
CA GLU A 14 -7.70 -35.00 25.31
C GLU A 14 -6.20 -35.34 25.49
N ALA A 15 -5.47 -35.57 24.39
CA ALA A 15 -4.04 -35.84 24.42
C ALA A 15 -3.20 -34.67 24.97
N ALA A 16 -3.54 -33.41 24.62
CA ALA A 16 -2.83 -32.24 25.12
C ALA A 16 -2.93 -32.10 26.65
N ARG A 17 -4.11 -32.34 27.23
CA ARG A 17 -4.34 -32.29 28.69
C ARG A 17 -3.61 -33.41 29.43
N GLU A 18 -3.56 -34.60 28.84
CA GLU A 18 -2.81 -35.72 29.41
C GLU A 18 -1.30 -35.41 29.45
N LEU A 19 -0.74 -34.86 28.37
CA LEU A 19 0.68 -34.49 28.31
C LEU A 19 1.07 -33.38 29.30
N GLU A 20 0.17 -32.43 29.58
CA GLU A 20 0.38 -31.42 30.64
C GLU A 20 0.41 -32.06 32.03
N GLY A 21 -0.50 -33.00 32.31
CA GLY A 21 -0.50 -33.79 33.54
C GLY A 21 0.76 -34.66 33.70
N MET A 22 1.39 -35.04 32.58
CA MET A 22 2.64 -35.82 32.54
C MET A 22 3.91 -34.96 32.65
N GLY A 23 3.80 -33.64 32.83
CA GLY A 23 4.97 -32.77 32.97
C GLY A 23 5.76 -32.57 31.67
N ASN A 24 5.11 -32.74 30.51
CA ASN A 24 5.70 -32.47 29.19
C ASN A 24 5.06 -31.24 28.51
N PRO A 25 5.34 -30.03 29.01
CA PRO A 25 4.69 -28.79 28.56
C PRO A 25 5.11 -28.37 27.14
N ARG A 26 6.28 -28.82 26.67
CA ARG A 26 6.76 -28.52 25.32
C ARG A 26 5.94 -29.24 24.26
N GLU A 27 5.64 -30.52 24.49
CA GLU A 27 4.85 -31.32 23.56
C GLU A 27 3.36 -30.92 23.63
N ALA A 28 2.82 -30.65 24.82
CA ALA A 28 1.49 -30.09 24.97
C ALA A 28 1.30 -28.73 24.27
N GLY A 29 2.34 -27.88 24.25
CA GLY A 29 2.33 -26.61 23.50
C GLY A 29 2.20 -26.78 21.99
N LEU A 30 2.65 -27.91 21.42
CA LEU A 30 2.48 -28.23 20.00
C LEU A 30 1.02 -28.57 19.68
N TYR A 31 0.34 -29.30 20.57
CA TYR A 31 -1.08 -29.60 20.43
C TYR A 31 -1.98 -28.38 20.68
N ARG A 32 -1.59 -27.47 21.59
CA ARG A 32 -2.29 -26.19 21.81
C ARG A 32 -2.22 -25.25 20.61
N ARG A 33 -1.11 -25.26 19.87
CA ARG A 33 -1.00 -24.55 18.57
C ARG A 33 -1.89 -25.17 17.49
N ALA A 34 -2.13 -26.47 17.54
CA ALA A 34 -3.09 -27.15 16.67
C ALA A 34 -4.57 -26.88 17.06
N GLU A 35 -4.82 -26.48 18.32
CA GLU A 35 -6.14 -26.19 18.90
C GLU A 35 -6.86 -25.01 18.21
N ASN A 36 -6.12 -24.03 17.69
CA ASN A 36 -6.71 -22.93 16.92
C ASN A 36 -7.11 -23.32 15.50
N ILE A 37 -6.60 -24.41 14.92
CA ILE A 37 -6.83 -24.69 13.49
C ILE A 37 -8.31 -24.96 13.20
N ASP A 38 -9.06 -25.52 14.15
CA ASP A 38 -10.49 -25.78 13.96
C ASP A 38 -11.31 -24.51 13.75
N GLU A 39 -11.05 -23.45 14.52
CA GLU A 39 -11.72 -22.15 14.34
C GLU A 39 -11.42 -21.57 12.96
N TRP A 40 -10.18 -21.69 12.50
CA TRP A 40 -9.77 -21.24 11.17
C TRP A 40 -10.47 -22.04 10.06
N VAL A 41 -10.64 -23.35 10.26
CA VAL A 41 -11.36 -24.22 9.32
C VAL A 41 -12.86 -23.91 9.30
N GLU A 42 -13.45 -23.54 10.43
CA GLU A 42 -14.85 -23.08 10.50
C GLU A 42 -15.06 -21.77 9.74
N GLU A 43 -14.08 -20.86 9.78
CA GLU A 43 -14.04 -19.62 9.00
C GLU A 43 -13.60 -19.82 7.53
N GLY A 44 -13.40 -21.07 7.10
CA GLY A 44 -13.15 -21.42 5.70
C GLY A 44 -11.68 -21.49 5.27
N PHE A 45 -10.72 -21.31 6.19
CA PHE A 45 -9.32 -21.52 5.89
C PHE A 45 -8.99 -23.01 5.79
N SER A 46 -8.13 -23.39 4.84
CA SER A 46 -7.60 -24.76 4.83
C SER A 46 -6.63 -24.95 6.01
N PRO A 47 -6.48 -26.18 6.55
CA PRO A 47 -5.53 -26.44 7.63
C PRO A 47 -4.08 -26.02 7.31
N GLU A 48 -3.65 -26.14 6.05
CA GLU A 48 -2.32 -25.68 5.62
C GLU A 48 -2.23 -24.15 5.62
N MET A 49 -3.26 -23.46 5.13
CA MET A 49 -3.29 -22.00 5.13
C MET A 49 -3.30 -21.45 6.56
N ALA A 50 -4.15 -22.01 7.43
CA ALA A 50 -4.21 -21.65 8.85
C ALA A 50 -2.84 -21.79 9.52
N ARG A 51 -2.11 -22.89 9.26
CA ARG A 51 -0.74 -23.05 9.77
C ARG A 51 0.19 -21.93 9.34
N LYS A 52 0.17 -21.54 8.06
CA LYS A 52 1.05 -20.46 7.56
C LYS A 52 0.80 -19.11 8.21
N TRP A 53 -0.46 -18.79 8.51
CA TRP A 53 -0.83 -17.57 9.23
C TRP A 53 -0.44 -17.66 10.72
N ILE A 54 -0.73 -18.78 11.38
CA ILE A 54 -0.40 -19.03 12.79
C ILE A 54 1.12 -19.03 13.02
N GLU A 55 1.90 -19.62 12.12
CA GLU A 55 3.37 -19.65 12.18
C GLU A 55 3.99 -18.25 12.14
N ARG A 56 3.32 -17.30 11.48
CA ARG A 56 3.70 -15.87 11.46
C ARG A 56 3.12 -15.07 12.62
N GLY A 57 2.40 -15.72 13.54
CA GLY A 57 1.85 -15.07 14.72
C GLY A 57 0.55 -14.31 14.48
N PHE A 58 -0.07 -14.43 13.29
CA PHE A 58 -1.38 -13.83 13.05
C PHE A 58 -2.48 -14.55 13.85
N LYS A 59 -3.41 -13.76 14.37
CA LYS A 59 -4.64 -14.27 14.99
C LYS A 59 -5.71 -14.44 13.90
N LEU A 60 -6.67 -15.35 14.14
CA LEU A 60 -7.77 -15.62 13.20
C LEU A 60 -8.48 -14.34 12.74
N LYS A 61 -8.83 -13.47 13.68
CA LYS A 61 -9.51 -12.20 13.40
C LYS A 61 -8.70 -11.26 12.51
N ASP A 62 -7.38 -11.24 12.66
CA ASP A 62 -6.52 -10.39 11.85
C ASP A 62 -6.37 -10.98 10.45
N ALA A 63 -6.17 -12.30 10.35
CA ALA A 63 -6.10 -12.99 9.07
C ALA A 63 -7.40 -12.90 8.25
N ILE A 64 -8.58 -12.91 8.91
CA ILE A 64 -9.86 -12.67 8.23
C ILE A 64 -9.87 -11.29 7.58
N LYS A 65 -9.42 -10.24 8.29
CA LYS A 65 -9.37 -8.89 7.73
C LYS A 65 -8.46 -8.78 6.51
N TRP A 66 -7.26 -9.38 6.57
CA TRP A 66 -6.36 -9.43 5.42
C TRP A 66 -6.96 -10.23 4.26
N PHE A 67 -7.68 -11.31 4.57
CA PHE A 67 -8.35 -12.11 3.57
C PHE A 67 -9.50 -11.36 2.88
N ASP A 68 -10.27 -10.58 3.66
CA ASP A 68 -11.35 -9.73 3.17
C ASP A 68 -10.80 -8.60 2.29
N ALA A 69 -9.65 -8.03 2.66
CA ALA A 69 -8.86 -7.09 1.87
C ALA A 69 -8.18 -7.70 0.63
N GLY A 70 -8.47 -8.96 0.29
CA GLY A 70 -7.90 -9.65 -0.88
C GLY A 70 -6.49 -10.19 -0.71
N ILE A 71 -5.78 -9.85 0.37
CA ILE A 71 -4.39 -10.23 0.64
C ILE A 71 -4.35 -11.58 1.37
N ARG A 72 -4.21 -12.65 0.58
CA ARG A 72 -4.32 -14.04 1.06
C ARG A 72 -2.99 -14.68 1.44
N ASP A 73 -1.85 -14.12 1.03
CA ASP A 73 -0.55 -14.64 1.44
C ASP A 73 -0.16 -14.02 2.80
N PRO A 74 0.02 -14.83 3.85
CA PRO A 74 0.52 -14.36 5.14
C PRO A 74 1.84 -13.59 5.05
N LYS A 75 2.72 -13.92 4.09
CA LYS A 75 3.99 -13.22 3.88
C LYS A 75 3.79 -11.81 3.35
N GLU A 76 2.78 -11.64 2.49
CA GLU A 76 2.46 -10.34 1.91
C GLU A 76 1.82 -9.44 2.96
N ALA A 77 0.88 -9.98 3.74
CA ALA A 77 0.29 -9.29 4.90
C ALA A 77 1.35 -8.87 5.93
N GLU A 78 2.35 -9.74 6.20
CA GLU A 78 3.49 -9.44 7.06
C GLU A 78 4.30 -8.25 6.53
N LYS A 79 4.59 -8.21 5.22
CA LYS A 79 5.29 -7.08 4.61
C LYS A 79 4.52 -5.76 4.71
N TRP A 80 3.22 -5.78 4.42
CA TRP A 80 2.39 -4.58 4.58
C TRP A 80 2.45 -4.05 6.03
N LEU A 81 2.38 -4.94 7.02
CA LEU A 81 2.54 -4.57 8.43
C LEU A 81 3.93 -4.05 8.75
N ASP A 82 4.98 -4.66 8.21
CA ASP A 82 6.37 -4.23 8.43
C ASP A 82 6.60 -2.81 7.87
N PHE A 83 5.96 -2.47 6.76
CA PHE A 83 5.94 -1.11 6.20
C PHE A 83 4.93 -0.17 6.88
N GLY A 84 4.29 -0.60 7.97
CA GLY A 84 3.40 0.24 8.77
C GLY A 84 2.00 0.44 8.18
N PHE A 85 1.59 -0.35 7.19
CA PHE A 85 0.23 -0.29 6.64
C PHE A 85 -0.72 -1.11 7.50
N SER A 86 -1.88 -0.52 7.81
CA SER A 86 -2.99 -1.31 8.33
C SER A 86 -3.63 -2.15 7.21
N PHE A 87 -4.47 -3.11 7.57
CA PHE A 87 -5.19 -3.92 6.57
C PHE A 87 -6.10 -3.06 5.66
N LEU A 88 -6.64 -1.95 6.18
CA LEU A 88 -7.45 -1.01 5.36
C LEU A 88 -6.56 -0.22 4.40
N ASP A 89 -5.44 0.30 4.89
CA ASP A 89 -4.51 1.01 4.00
C ASP A 89 -3.99 0.06 2.92
N ALA A 90 -3.59 -1.15 3.31
CA ALA A 90 -3.09 -2.14 2.37
C ALA A 90 -4.14 -2.55 1.34
N GLU A 91 -5.42 -2.66 1.73
CA GLU A 91 -6.53 -2.89 0.80
C GLU A 91 -6.59 -1.81 -0.29
N ASP A 92 -6.59 -0.54 0.11
CA ASP A 92 -6.67 0.58 -0.84
C ASP A 92 -5.47 0.55 -1.81
N TRP A 93 -4.24 0.43 -1.29
CA TRP A 93 -3.04 0.36 -2.15
C TRP A 93 -3.03 -0.88 -3.06
N PHE A 94 -3.48 -2.03 -2.55
CA PHE A 94 -3.56 -3.28 -3.28
C PHE A 94 -4.59 -3.22 -4.41
N ASP A 95 -5.74 -2.57 -4.21
CA ASP A 95 -6.78 -2.39 -5.22
C ASP A 95 -6.31 -1.51 -6.40
N PHE A 96 -5.41 -0.56 -6.14
CA PHE A 96 -4.71 0.20 -7.19
C PHE A 96 -3.54 -0.58 -7.83
N GLY A 97 -3.31 -1.82 -7.41
CA GLY A 97 -2.32 -2.73 -7.98
C GLY A 97 -0.88 -2.45 -7.53
N PHE A 98 -0.70 -1.82 -6.37
CA PHE A 98 0.61 -1.61 -5.78
C PHE A 98 1.06 -2.81 -4.94
N THR A 99 2.37 -3.06 -4.95
CA THR A 99 2.99 -3.96 -3.96
C THR A 99 3.29 -3.19 -2.66
N PRO A 100 3.49 -3.89 -1.52
CA PRO A 100 3.88 -3.22 -0.28
C PRO A 100 5.11 -2.32 -0.43
N GLU A 101 6.11 -2.77 -1.20
CA GLU A 101 7.33 -2.00 -1.46
C GLU A 101 7.07 -0.75 -2.30
N GLU A 102 6.23 -0.84 -3.34
CA GLU A 102 5.88 0.34 -4.13
C GLU A 102 5.11 1.36 -3.28
N ALA A 103 4.16 0.90 -2.47
CA ALA A 103 3.38 1.76 -1.59
C ALA A 103 4.25 2.46 -0.54
N GLU A 104 5.23 1.76 0.03
CA GLU A 104 6.24 2.36 0.92
C GLU A 104 7.01 3.47 0.19
N SER A 105 7.57 3.18 -1.00
CA SER A 105 8.32 4.19 -1.77
C SER A 105 7.47 5.44 -2.07
N TRP A 106 6.19 5.29 -2.43
CA TRP A 106 5.32 6.46 -2.64
C TRP A 106 5.12 7.29 -1.36
N ARG A 107 4.98 6.65 -0.20
CA ARG A 107 4.85 7.35 1.09
C ARG A 107 6.15 8.02 1.53
N GLU A 108 7.26 7.32 1.45
CA GLU A 108 8.54 7.79 1.99
C GLU A 108 9.26 8.75 1.04
N GLU A 109 9.26 8.47 -0.26
CA GLU A 109 10.01 9.27 -1.24
C GLU A 109 9.18 10.44 -1.77
N ALA A 110 7.90 10.23 -2.05
CA ALA A 110 7.01 11.26 -2.59
C ALA A 110 6.14 11.96 -1.54
N GLY A 111 6.03 11.42 -0.33
CA GLY A 111 5.12 11.94 0.69
C GLY A 111 3.64 11.75 0.34
N ILE A 112 3.32 10.84 -0.59
CA ILE A 112 1.98 10.60 -1.10
C ILE A 112 1.37 9.41 -0.35
N PHE A 113 0.31 9.68 0.41
CA PHE A 113 -0.40 8.67 1.21
C PHE A 113 -1.66 8.14 0.53
N ASP A 114 -2.14 8.84 -0.51
CA ASP A 114 -3.30 8.48 -1.31
C ASP A 114 -2.88 7.57 -2.49
N PRO A 115 -3.33 6.31 -2.54
CA PRO A 115 -3.06 5.40 -3.65
C PRO A 115 -3.51 5.94 -5.01
N GLU A 116 -4.63 6.69 -5.07
CA GLU A 116 -5.13 7.22 -6.33
C GLU A 116 -4.18 8.28 -6.89
N GLU A 117 -3.67 9.17 -6.03
CA GLU A 117 -2.67 10.15 -6.41
C GLU A 117 -1.37 9.48 -6.89
N ALA A 118 -0.89 8.48 -6.16
CA ALA A 118 0.29 7.71 -6.55
C ALA A 118 0.08 6.99 -7.89
N TRP A 119 -1.11 6.41 -8.10
CA TRP A 119 -1.48 5.75 -9.36
C TRP A 119 -1.47 6.74 -10.52
N ASN A 120 -1.99 7.96 -10.32
CA ASN A 120 -2.00 8.99 -11.35
C ASN A 120 -0.60 9.43 -11.76
N TRP A 121 0.35 9.55 -10.83
CA TRP A 121 1.76 9.79 -11.16
C TRP A 121 2.40 8.59 -11.89
N LYS A 122 2.17 7.37 -11.39
CA LYS A 122 2.64 6.13 -12.04
C LYS A 122 2.08 5.99 -13.47
N PHE A 123 0.84 6.39 -13.70
CA PHE A 123 0.16 6.31 -14.99
C PHE A 123 0.84 7.17 -16.07
N ILE A 124 1.36 8.34 -15.70
CA ILE A 124 2.14 9.21 -16.59
C ILE A 124 3.63 8.81 -16.68
N GLY A 125 3.99 7.66 -16.08
CA GLY A 125 5.33 7.10 -16.12
C GLY A 125 6.34 7.75 -15.17
N VAL A 126 5.85 8.48 -14.16
CA VAL A 126 6.67 9.15 -13.16
C VAL A 126 6.81 8.25 -11.93
N ASN A 127 8.04 8.06 -11.45
CA ASN A 127 8.32 7.29 -10.24
C ASN A 127 8.23 8.17 -8.96
N PRO A 128 8.23 7.59 -7.75
CA PRO A 128 8.11 8.36 -6.50
C PRO A 128 9.14 9.48 -6.34
N GLU A 129 10.42 9.21 -6.60
CA GLU A 129 11.49 10.21 -6.53
C GLU A 129 11.25 11.38 -7.50
N GLU A 130 10.90 11.08 -8.75
CA GLU A 130 10.59 12.10 -9.76
C GLU A 130 9.34 12.90 -9.39
N ALA A 131 8.30 12.25 -8.86
CA ALA A 131 7.09 12.92 -8.40
C ALA A 131 7.43 13.93 -7.29
N ASN A 132 8.27 13.54 -6.33
CA ASN A 132 8.75 14.46 -5.29
C ASN A 132 9.48 15.67 -5.90
N GLN A 133 10.34 15.47 -6.90
CA GLN A 133 11.04 16.57 -7.56
C GLN A 133 10.08 17.54 -8.25
N TRP A 134 9.02 17.04 -8.89
CA TRP A 134 7.97 17.90 -9.46
C TRP A 134 7.22 18.69 -8.39
N LEU A 135 6.87 18.04 -7.27
CA LEU A 135 6.19 18.67 -6.13
C LEU A 135 7.07 19.74 -5.46
N GLU A 136 8.36 19.46 -5.22
CA GLU A 136 9.33 20.42 -4.69
C GLU A 136 9.59 21.60 -5.65
N ALA A 137 9.53 21.33 -6.97
CA ALA A 137 9.59 22.38 -7.97
C ALA A 137 8.35 23.30 -7.92
N GLY A 138 7.27 22.87 -7.26
CA GLY A 138 6.01 23.60 -7.07
C GLY A 138 4.98 23.29 -8.15
N PHE A 139 5.14 22.17 -8.87
CA PHE A 139 4.20 21.74 -9.90
C PHE A 139 3.24 20.68 -9.34
N SER A 140 1.97 20.85 -9.66
CA SER A 140 0.97 19.79 -9.54
C SER A 140 1.20 18.69 -10.58
N ARG A 141 0.58 17.52 -10.36
CA ARG A 141 0.59 16.42 -11.34
C ARG A 141 0.13 16.86 -12.72
N GLU A 142 -0.97 17.62 -12.81
CA GLU A 142 -1.51 18.12 -14.07
C GLU A 142 -0.55 19.08 -14.80
N GLU A 143 0.26 19.81 -14.05
CA GLU A 143 1.28 20.70 -14.64
C GLU A 143 2.51 19.92 -15.08
N ALA A 144 2.96 18.97 -14.27
CA ALA A 144 4.04 18.05 -14.63
C ALA A 144 3.71 17.28 -15.91
N GLU A 145 2.50 16.72 -16.01
CA GLU A 145 1.99 16.02 -17.19
C GLU A 145 2.11 16.87 -18.47
N LYS A 146 1.69 18.15 -18.41
CA LYS A 146 1.82 19.07 -19.56
C LYS A 146 3.26 19.32 -19.97
N TRP A 147 4.21 19.32 -19.02
CA TRP A 147 5.63 19.48 -19.33
C TRP A 147 6.21 18.19 -19.92
N ILE A 148 5.83 17.03 -19.38
CA ILE A 148 6.24 15.70 -19.85
C ILE A 148 5.73 15.47 -21.28
N GLU A 149 4.47 15.82 -21.59
CA GLU A 149 3.92 15.77 -22.95
C GLU A 149 4.70 16.65 -23.95
N ARG A 150 5.32 17.73 -23.47
CA ARG A 150 6.20 18.61 -24.26
C ARG A 150 7.65 18.10 -24.34
N GLY A 151 7.93 16.93 -23.76
CA GLY A 151 9.26 16.32 -23.70
C GLY A 151 10.20 16.96 -22.68
N ILE A 152 9.66 17.66 -21.68
CA ILE A 152 10.43 18.21 -20.56
C ILE A 152 10.15 17.39 -19.32
N ASN A 153 11.08 16.47 -19.03
CA ASN A 153 11.00 15.60 -17.85
C ASN A 153 11.82 16.15 -16.66
N ASP A 154 12.45 17.33 -16.83
CA ASP A 154 13.26 18.00 -15.81
C ASP A 154 12.42 19.13 -15.16
N PRO A 155 12.00 18.97 -13.88
CA PRO A 155 11.19 19.95 -13.16
C PRO A 155 11.85 21.33 -13.07
N GLU A 156 13.17 21.40 -12.91
CA GLU A 156 13.92 22.66 -12.80
C GLU A 156 14.00 23.39 -14.15
N LYS A 157 14.06 22.63 -15.25
CA LYS A 157 13.95 23.20 -16.60
C LYS A 157 12.53 23.72 -16.86
N ALA A 158 11.50 22.99 -16.42
CA ALA A 158 10.11 23.43 -16.49
C ALA A 158 9.91 24.73 -15.70
N LYS A 159 10.40 24.79 -14.46
CA LYS A 159 10.35 25.97 -13.56
C LYS A 159 11.00 27.20 -14.16
N ARG A 160 12.15 27.04 -14.82
CA ARG A 160 12.84 28.14 -15.52
C ARG A 160 12.03 28.66 -16.71
N ARG A 161 11.39 27.77 -17.48
CA ARG A 161 10.56 28.16 -18.63
C ARG A 161 9.26 28.83 -18.19
N ASP A 162 8.61 28.31 -17.16
CA ASP A 162 7.40 28.90 -16.61
C ASP A 162 7.61 30.36 -16.14
N LYS A 163 8.71 30.62 -15.41
CA LYS A 163 9.13 31.99 -15.05
C LYS A 163 9.43 32.90 -16.26
N GLY A 164 9.93 32.33 -17.35
CA GLY A 164 10.17 33.06 -18.61
C GLY A 164 8.87 33.42 -19.35
N GLU A 165 7.91 32.50 -19.38
CA GLU A 165 6.60 32.70 -20.00
C GLU A 165 5.75 33.75 -19.25
N THR A 166 5.81 33.76 -17.92
CA THR A 166 5.12 34.77 -17.10
C THR A 166 5.70 36.18 -17.28
N SER A 167 7.02 36.30 -17.47
CA SER A 167 7.69 37.58 -17.75
C SER A 167 7.34 38.15 -19.14
N THR A 168 7.26 37.30 -20.17
CA THR A 168 6.94 37.73 -21.55
C THR A 168 5.46 38.10 -21.73
N LYS A 169 4.53 37.42 -21.03
CA LYS A 169 3.11 37.82 -20.99
C LYS A 169 2.92 39.17 -20.28
N THR A 170 3.71 39.46 -19.25
CA THR A 170 3.64 40.76 -18.54
C THR A 170 4.24 41.89 -19.38
N SER A 171 5.35 41.64 -20.08
CA SER A 171 5.96 42.62 -21.01
C SER A 171 5.06 42.93 -22.21
N SER A 172 4.31 41.94 -22.72
CA SER A 172 3.35 42.15 -23.83
C SER A 172 2.12 42.99 -23.43
N ARG A 173 1.82 43.13 -22.13
CA ARG A 173 0.76 44.02 -21.63
C ARG A 173 1.19 45.50 -21.52
N CYS A 174 2.48 45.81 -21.69
CA CYS A 174 3.01 47.19 -21.64
C CYS A 174 3.24 47.85 -23.02
N TYR A 175 2.98 47.16 -24.14
CA TYR A 175 3.13 47.74 -25.49
C TYR A 175 1.82 48.16 -26.17
N SER A 176 0.75 48.46 -25.41
CA SER A 176 -0.51 49.01 -25.97
C SER A 176 -1.00 50.32 -25.34
N LEU A 177 -0.17 51.05 -24.58
CA LEU A 177 -0.52 52.38 -24.03
C LEU A 177 0.37 53.52 -24.54
N ARG A 178 0.76 53.51 -25.81
CA ARG A 178 1.23 54.72 -26.52
C ARG A 178 0.68 54.76 -27.95
N ARG A 179 -0.54 55.27 -28.13
CA ARG A 179 -1.00 56.00 -29.35
C ARG A 179 -2.44 56.51 -29.17
N ARG A 180 -2.57 57.60 -28.42
CA ARG A 180 -3.63 58.63 -28.39
C ARG A 180 -3.20 59.46 -27.18
N TYR A 181 -2.56 60.61 -27.29
CA TYR A 181 -3.06 61.83 -27.92
C TYR A 181 -1.92 62.65 -28.51
N PHE A 182 -1.97 62.88 -29.82
CA PHE A 182 -1.43 64.09 -30.45
C PHE A 182 -2.22 64.32 -31.73
N ARG A 183 -2.54 65.59 -32.00
CA ARG A 183 -3.56 66.16 -32.92
C ARG A 183 -4.91 66.37 -32.23
N ARG A 184 -5.40 67.59 -32.07
CA ARG A 184 -5.03 68.88 -32.67
C ARG A 184 -5.55 70.00 -31.79
#